data_AF-A0A1R1DNC1-F1
#
_entry.id   AF-A0A1R1DNC1-F1
#
_cell.length_a   1.000
_cell.length_b   1.000
_cell.length_c   1.000
_cell.angle_alpha   90.00
_cell.angle_beta   90.00
_cell.angle_gamma   90.00
#
_symmetry.space_group_name_H-M   'P 1'
#
loop_
_entity.id
_entity.type
_entity.pdbx_description
1 polymer ?
#
loop_
_entity_poly.entity_id
_entity_poly.type
_entity_poly.pdbx_seq_one_letter_code
_entity_poly.pdbx_strand_id
1 'polypeptide(L)'
;MDSYEFGDAESSQSVLLIYCEGLADIQQINEYVFPRLESMLNHPKPGMGLDKKLELTPIDQTGDIITSVFSGQLLIYFSKLNAVYGLDIASPPHRSPSESNTEISIKGPK
;
A
#
# COMPACT_ATOMS: atom_id res chain seq x y z
N MET A 1 -5.56 7.34 -3.94
CA MET A 1 -4.17 7.82 -3.97
C MET A 1 -4.19 9.16 -3.32
N ASP A 2 -3.30 9.35 -2.36
CA ASP A 2 -3.44 10.38 -1.35
C ASP A 2 -2.08 11.02 -1.10
N SER A 3 -2.04 12.35 -1.11
CA SER A 3 -0.80 13.13 -0.99
C SER A 3 -0.70 13.72 0.40
N TYR A 4 0.47 13.58 1.02
CA TYR A 4 0.74 14.03 2.39
C TYR A 4 2.05 14.81 2.43
N GLU A 5 2.07 15.87 3.23
CA GLU A 5 3.27 16.66 3.52
C GLU A 5 3.83 16.27 4.89
N PHE A 6 5.13 15.99 4.95
CA PHE A 6 5.83 15.64 6.18
C PHE A 6 7.01 16.58 6.45
N GLY A 7 7.27 16.90 7.71
CA GLY A 7 8.37 17.78 8.13
C GLY A 7 7.93 19.22 8.36
N ASP A 8 8.89 20.09 8.67
CA ASP A 8 8.67 21.49 9.04
C ASP A 8 8.69 22.41 7.80
N ALA A 9 8.35 23.68 7.97
CA ALA A 9 8.28 24.66 6.87
C ALA A 9 9.56 24.77 6.00
N GLU A 10 10.72 24.45 6.56
CA GLU A 10 12.02 24.49 5.86
C GLU A 10 12.46 23.12 5.32
N SER A 11 11.86 22.02 5.76
CA SER A 11 12.26 20.65 5.44
C SER A 11 11.15 19.80 4.84
N SER A 12 9.99 20.38 4.52
CA SER A 12 8.78 19.66 4.09
C SER A 12 9.02 18.75 2.88
N GLN A 13 8.49 17.54 2.91
CA GLN A 13 8.56 16.55 1.85
C GLN A 13 7.17 16.02 1.52
N SER A 14 6.83 16.12 0.24
CA SER A 14 5.61 15.53 -0.31
C SER A 14 5.79 14.02 -0.51
N VAL A 15 4.84 13.24 0.00
CA VAL A 15 4.76 11.79 -0.13
C VAL A 15 3.41 11.41 -0.73
N LEU A 16 3.44 10.59 -1.77
CA LEU A 16 2.23 10.08 -2.42
C LEU A 16 2.04 8.61 -2.06
N LEU A 17 0.87 8.28 -1.52
CA LEU A 17 0.43 6.91 -1.24
C LEU A 17 -0.46 6.41 -2.37
N ILE A 18 -0.12 5.25 -2.94
CA ILE A 18 -0.82 4.63 -4.06
C ILE A 18 -1.17 3.19 -3.67
N TYR A 19 -2.45 2.87 -3.64
CA TYR A 19 -2.95 1.56 -3.22
C TYR A 19 -4.35 1.30 -3.80
N CYS A 20 -4.78 0.05 -3.78
CA CYS A 20 -6.14 -0.35 -4.15
C CYS A 20 -6.96 -0.62 -2.88
N GLU A 21 -7.95 0.22 -2.58
CA GLU A 21 -8.76 0.15 -1.35
C GLU A 21 -9.42 -1.23 -1.11
N GLY A 22 -9.80 -1.94 -2.19
CA GLY A 22 -10.43 -3.26 -2.08
C GLY A 22 -9.46 -4.43 -1.88
N LEU A 23 -8.15 -4.18 -1.89
CA LEU A 23 -7.10 -5.19 -1.82
C LEU A 23 -6.06 -4.91 -0.73
N ALA A 24 -6.00 -3.67 -0.25
CA ALA A 24 -5.07 -3.22 0.78
C ALA A 24 -5.78 -3.04 2.13
N ASP A 25 -5.08 -3.35 3.22
CA ASP A 25 -5.50 -3.07 4.59
C ASP A 25 -5.24 -1.59 4.93
N ILE A 26 -6.21 -0.73 4.63
CA ILE A 26 -6.10 0.72 4.84
C ILE A 26 -5.89 1.06 6.33
N GLN A 27 -6.33 0.20 7.25
CA GLN A 27 -6.12 0.41 8.69
C GLN A 27 -4.63 0.41 9.04
N GLN A 28 -3.83 -0.43 8.38
CA GLN A 28 -2.37 -0.45 8.56
C GLN A 28 -1.71 0.86 8.14
N ILE A 29 -2.29 1.62 7.19
CA ILE A 29 -1.75 2.93 6.81
C ILE A 29 -1.72 3.87 8.02
N ASN A 30 -2.83 3.94 8.76
CA ASN A 30 -2.94 4.81 9.92
C ASN A 30 -2.17 4.29 11.14
N GLU A 31 -2.25 2.99 11.41
CA GLU A 31 -1.70 2.42 12.64
C GLU A 31 -0.19 2.14 12.54
N TYR A 32 0.31 1.88 11.33
CA TYR A 32 1.67 1.41 11.12
C TYR A 32 2.49 2.34 10.22
N VAL A 33 1.95 2.75 9.08
CA VAL A 33 2.70 3.48 8.04
C VAL A 33 2.94 4.93 8.44
N PHE A 34 1.91 5.70 8.81
CA PHE A 34 2.07 7.11 9.17
C PHE A 34 3.03 7.34 10.34
N PRO A 35 2.92 6.65 11.49
CA PRO A 35 3.82 6.87 12.62
C PRO A 35 5.30 6.66 12.25
N ARG A 36 5.56 5.72 11.33
CA ARG A 36 6.91 5.43 10.86
C ARG A 36 7.39 6.44 9.81
N LEU A 37 6.54 6.88 8.89
CA LEU A 37 6.85 7.97 7.97
C LEU A 37 7.20 9.25 8.73
N GLU A 38 6.40 9.62 9.72
CA GLU A 38 6.70 10.76 10.60
C GLU A 38 8.04 10.59 11.32
N SER A 39 8.26 9.43 11.96
CA SER A 39 9.52 9.14 12.65
C SER A 39 10.72 9.23 11.70
N MET A 40 10.58 8.75 10.46
CA MET A 40 11.66 8.72 9.47
C MET A 40 11.97 10.09 8.89
N LEU A 41 10.94 10.90 8.62
CA LEU A 41 11.08 12.17 7.93
C LEU A 41 11.39 13.33 8.87
N ASN A 42 11.04 13.22 10.14
CA ASN A 42 11.41 14.19 11.17
C ASN A 42 12.85 14.00 11.71
N HIS A 43 13.60 12.99 11.23
CA HIS A 43 15.00 12.82 11.59
C HIS A 43 15.91 13.76 10.77
N PRO A 44 16.95 14.38 11.37
CA PRO A 44 17.81 15.38 10.73
C PRO A 44 18.69 14.84 9.58
N LYS A 45 18.67 13.53 9.32
CA LYS A 45 19.32 12.88 8.17
C LYS A 45 18.27 12.14 7.34
N PRO A 46 17.57 12.83 6.42
CA PRO A 46 16.60 12.18 5.54
C PRO A 46 17.30 11.08 4.73
N GLY A 47 16.76 9.86 4.78
CA GLY A 47 17.22 8.72 3.97
C GLY A 47 18.12 7.69 4.67
N MET A 48 18.61 7.94 5.90
CA MET A 48 19.43 6.94 6.61
C MET A 48 18.55 5.89 7.31
N GLY A 49 18.31 4.76 6.64
CA GLY A 49 17.59 3.59 7.20
C GLY A 49 16.13 3.45 6.77
N LEU A 50 15.78 3.97 5.58
CA LEU A 50 14.44 3.91 4.99
C LEU A 50 13.90 2.46 4.92
N ASP A 51 14.80 1.52 4.65
CA ASP A 51 14.57 0.09 4.47
C ASP A 51 14.33 -0.67 5.79
N LYS A 52 14.96 -0.25 6.90
CA LYS A 52 15.04 -1.10 8.11
C LYS A 52 13.83 -1.03 9.04
N LYS A 53 12.99 0.00 8.93
CA LYS A 53 11.81 0.19 9.80
C LYS A 53 10.48 -0.19 9.16
N LEU A 54 10.40 -0.13 7.82
CA LEU A 54 9.20 -0.47 7.07
C LEU A 54 9.36 -1.72 6.18
N GLU A 55 10.52 -2.35 6.07
CA GLU A 55 10.75 -3.42 5.08
C GLU A 55 10.41 -2.94 3.64
N LEU A 56 10.75 -1.69 3.34
CA LEU A 56 10.47 -1.08 2.04
C LEU A 56 11.27 -1.76 0.93
N THR A 57 10.58 -2.15 -0.14
CA THR A 57 11.19 -2.70 -1.35
C THR A 57 11.20 -1.65 -2.46
N PRO A 58 12.34 -1.26 -3.05
CA PRO A 58 12.35 -0.32 -4.17
C PRO A 58 11.59 -0.87 -5.38
N ILE A 59 10.86 0.00 -6.08
CA ILE A 59 10.17 -0.33 -7.34
C ILE A 59 10.82 0.46 -8.47
N ASP A 60 11.67 -0.22 -9.26
CA ASP A 60 12.45 0.42 -10.32
C ASP A 60 11.75 0.42 -11.69
N GLN A 61 10.80 -0.49 -11.91
CA GLN A 61 10.12 -0.62 -13.20
C GLN A 61 8.68 -0.15 -13.13
N THR A 62 8.28 0.69 -14.09
CA THR A 62 6.90 1.22 -14.16
C THR A 62 5.86 0.12 -14.34
N GLY A 63 6.22 -1.00 -14.99
CA GLY A 63 5.32 -2.16 -15.14
C GLY A 63 4.98 -2.84 -13.82
N ASP A 64 5.87 -2.76 -12.84
CA ASP A 64 5.69 -3.38 -11.52
C ASP A 64 4.72 -2.57 -10.66
N ILE A 65 4.60 -1.25 -10.89
CA ILE A 65 3.68 -0.36 -10.16
C ILE A 65 2.24 -0.86 -10.23
N ILE A 66 1.76 -1.14 -11.44
CA ILE A 66 0.38 -1.61 -11.66
C ILE A 66 0.19 -2.96 -10.96
N THR A 67 1.13 -3.89 -11.19
CA THR A 67 1.08 -5.24 -10.63
C THR A 67 1.04 -5.21 -9.10
N SER A 68 1.90 -4.39 -8.46
CA SER A 68 1.95 -4.23 -7.01
C SER A 68 0.68 -3.64 -6.42
N VAL A 69 0.13 -2.58 -7.03
CA VAL A 69 -1.13 -1.96 -6.54
C VAL A 69 -2.28 -2.96 -6.60
N PHE A 70 -2.37 -3.73 -7.70
CA PHE A 70 -3.40 -4.77 -7.86
C PHE A 70 -3.08 -6.09 -7.15
N SER A 71 -1.92 -6.23 -6.51
CA SER A 71 -1.65 -7.32 -5.57
C SER A 71 -1.96 -6.94 -4.11
N GLY A 72 -2.44 -5.72 -3.86
CA GLY A 72 -2.74 -5.21 -2.53
C GLY A 72 -1.57 -4.53 -1.81
N GLN A 73 -0.44 -4.30 -2.49
CA GLN A 73 0.66 -3.54 -1.92
C GLN A 73 0.34 -2.05 -1.87
N LEU A 74 0.90 -1.39 -0.85
CA LEU A 74 1.01 0.06 -0.79
C LEU A 74 2.30 0.50 -1.49
N LEU A 75 2.18 1.42 -2.43
CA LEU A 75 3.33 2.13 -2.97
C LEU A 75 3.44 3.52 -2.34
N ILE A 76 4.67 3.89 -2.01
CA ILE A 76 5.05 5.14 -1.37
C ILE A 76 6.04 5.83 -2.29
N TYR A 77 5.65 6.96 -2.86
CA TYR A 77 6.52 7.80 -3.68
C TYR A 77 7.02 8.99 -2.87
N PHE A 78 8.35 9.14 -2.80
CA PHE A 78 9.01 10.24 -2.12
C PHE A 78 9.49 11.28 -3.15
N SER A 79 8.84 12.44 -3.20
CA SER A 79 9.10 13.48 -4.21
C SER A 79 10.56 13.96 -4.26
N LYS A 80 11.18 14.20 -3.09
CA LYS A 80 12.58 14.66 -3.02
C LYS A 80 13.60 13.59 -3.44
N LEU A 81 13.27 12.31 -3.25
CA LEU A 81 14.13 11.18 -3.62
C LEU A 81 13.89 10.73 -5.06
N ASN A 82 12.77 11.14 -5.67
CA ASN A 82 12.29 10.63 -6.95
C ASN A 82 12.30 9.09 -6.98
N ALA A 83 11.85 8.47 -5.89
CA ALA A 83 11.91 7.03 -5.68
C ALA A 83 10.57 6.50 -5.19
N VAL A 84 10.22 5.30 -5.68
CA VAL A 84 9.02 4.56 -5.29
C VAL A 84 9.43 3.34 -4.48
N TYR A 85 8.74 3.10 -3.39
CA TYR A 85 8.91 1.92 -2.57
C TYR A 85 7.58 1.20 -2.38
N GLY A 86 7.60 -0.12 -2.38
CA GLY A 86 6.48 -0.98 -2.03
C GLY A 86 6.55 -1.42 -0.57
N LEU A 87 5.38 -1.52 0.05
CA LEU A 87 5.12 -2.13 1.34
C LEU A 87 3.95 -3.11 1.17
N ASP A 88 4.11 -4.33 1.66
CA ASP A 88 3.00 -5.29 1.68
C ASP A 88 2.05 -4.97 2.82
N ILE A 89 0.84 -4.56 2.46
CA ILE A 89 -0.31 -4.39 3.37
C ILE A 89 -1.53 -5.11 2.79
N ALA A 90 -1.32 -6.11 1.94
CA ALA A 90 -2.42 -6.77 1.26
C ALA A 90 -3.36 -7.44 2.26
N SER A 91 -4.66 -7.15 2.14
CA SER A 91 -5.73 -7.86 2.84
C SER A 91 -6.75 -8.33 1.82
N PRO A 92 -6.36 -9.28 0.95
CA PRO A 92 -7.29 -9.85 -0.01
C PRO A 92 -8.44 -10.50 0.76
N PRO A 93 -9.69 -10.35 0.31
CA PRO A 93 -10.81 -10.98 0.98
C PRO A 93 -10.55 -12.49 1.06
N HIS A 94 -10.52 -13.03 2.28
CA HIS A 94 -10.56 -14.47 2.53
C HIS A 94 -11.88 -15.00 1.95
N ARG A 95 -11.92 -15.26 0.64
CA ARG A 95 -12.98 -16.07 0.07
C ARG A 95 -12.74 -17.48 0.56
N SER A 96 -13.43 -17.86 1.64
CA SER A 96 -13.89 -19.24 1.71
C SER A 96 -14.65 -19.48 0.40
N PRO A 97 -14.30 -20.49 -0.42
CA PRO A 97 -15.11 -20.82 -1.57
C PRO A 97 -16.51 -21.15 -1.02
N SER A 98 -17.45 -20.21 -1.18
CA SER A 98 -18.85 -20.56 -1.08
C SER A 98 -19.08 -21.46 -2.27
N GLU A 99 -19.18 -22.77 -2.02
CA GLU A 99 -19.67 -23.70 -3.02
C GLU A 99 -20.91 -23.06 -3.62
N SER A 100 -20.87 -22.75 -4.92
CA SER A 100 -22.06 -22.42 -5.66
C SER A 100 -22.99 -23.60 -5.41
N ASN A 101 -24.06 -23.38 -4.65
CA ASN A 101 -25.21 -24.27 -4.69
C ASN A 101 -25.68 -24.20 -6.14
N THR A 102 -25.16 -25.12 -6.94
CA THR A 102 -25.60 -25.40 -8.29
C THR A 102 -27.12 -25.41 -8.26
N GLU A 103 -27.72 -24.58 -9.11
CA GLU A 103 -29.12 -24.65 -9.47
C GLU A 103 -29.52 -26.12 -9.62
N ILE A 104 -30.29 -26.62 -8.65
CA ILE A 104 -31.00 -27.86 -8.86
C ILE A 104 -32.17 -27.47 -9.77
N SER A 105 -31.95 -27.59 -11.08
CA SER A 105 -33.01 -27.57 -12.08
C SER A 105 -33.99 -28.69 -11.75
N ILE A 106 -35.01 -28.39 -10.96
CA ILE A 106 -36.05 -29.34 -10.61
C ILE A 106 -36.86 -29.59 -11.89
N LYS A 107 -36.68 -30.78 -12.45
CA LYS A 107 -37.45 -31.30 -13.59
C LYS A 107 -38.95 -31.06 -13.36
N GLY A 108 -39.64 -30.61 -14.40
CA GLY A 108 -41.07 -30.30 -14.38
C GLY A 108 -41.97 -31.47 -13.96
N PRO A 109 -43.24 -31.17 -13.60
CA PRO A 109 -44.16 -32.15 -13.02
C PRO A 109 -44.59 -33.22 -14.02
N LYS A 110 -44.64 -34.47 -13.56
CA LYS A 110 -45.43 -35.56 -14.13
C LYS A 110 -46.54 -35.91 -13.15
#